data_AF-A0A0K1EIU8-F1
#
_entry.id   AF-A0A0K1EIU8-F1
#
_cell.length_a   1.000
_cell.length_b   1.000
_cell.length_c   1.000
_cell.angle_alpha   90.00
_cell.angle_beta   90.00
_cell.angle_gamma   90.00
#
_symmetry.space_group_name_H-M   'P 1'
#
loop_
_entity.id
_entity.type
_entity.pdbx_description
1 polymer ?
#
loop_
_entity_poly.entity_id
_entity_poly.type
_entity_poly.pdbx_seq_one_letter_code
_entity_poly.pdbx_strand_id
1 'polypeptide(L)'
;MKPVRARSVDAEIDALYGRSPHAFTASRNDLSARLRREGKRTEAAEVQRLKRPGPVAFGVNLLYRKRRDDLEALLDAGNAARGAQLAALEGEDVKELRAALDARNRAVSDTARLTVELMADAEEPPSVAVQERLRKTLQALADSPDAHEVLAGGRLVEDVEPPGLSVLMGLEAGLPSRRGRAPAKGRARQEAKREAETSKARAEAARKQEAEAARARARQEAEAERAEIRSRAELQRQRAGLSKKQAAADLARRKASEAEAAVSVARRDVARAERSVEKAKAKVDAAVERAALAEAAVREAEGAVASAKKDLHSLERGRRGAGSPRGAGSPRGAGGQRGAGSRRAARGTRG
;
A
#
# COMPACT_ATOMS: atom_id res chain seq x y z
N MET A 1 53.32 27.04 -4.70
CA MET A 1 52.18 27.02 -3.76
C MET A 1 50.94 27.71 -4.33
N LYS A 2 50.25 27.07 -5.30
CA LYS A 2 48.93 27.50 -5.80
C LYS A 2 47.94 26.31 -5.71
N PRO A 3 47.28 26.07 -4.56
CA PRO A 3 46.01 25.36 -4.63
C PRO A 3 44.89 25.92 -3.73
N VAL A 4 45.15 26.90 -2.87
CA VAL A 4 44.11 27.39 -1.92
C VAL A 4 43.16 28.40 -2.56
N ARG A 5 43.62 29.19 -3.55
CA ARG A 5 42.81 30.26 -4.17
C ARG A 5 41.82 29.77 -5.23
N ALA A 6 42.19 28.75 -6.02
CA ALA A 6 41.27 28.14 -6.98
C ALA A 6 40.09 27.46 -6.25
N ARG A 7 40.36 26.81 -5.12
CA ARG A 7 39.32 26.22 -4.26
C ARG A 7 38.32 27.24 -3.69
N SER A 8 38.71 28.50 -3.48
CA SER A 8 37.77 29.51 -2.97
C SER A 8 36.77 29.92 -4.06
N VAL A 9 37.27 30.19 -5.26
CA VAL A 9 36.41 30.59 -6.39
C VAL A 9 35.51 29.44 -6.82
N ASP A 10 36.02 28.20 -6.83
CA ASP A 10 35.19 27.02 -7.10
C ASP A 10 34.09 26.82 -6.06
N ALA A 11 34.39 26.97 -4.77
CA ALA A 11 33.36 26.89 -3.72
C ALA A 11 32.30 28.01 -3.85
N GLU A 12 32.71 29.20 -4.28
CA GLU A 12 31.80 30.31 -4.56
C GLU A 12 30.93 30.04 -5.80
N ILE A 13 31.48 29.38 -6.83
CA ILE A 13 30.73 28.93 -8.00
C ILE A 13 29.74 27.81 -7.61
N ASP A 14 30.17 26.86 -6.78
CA ASP A 14 29.31 25.81 -6.25
C ASP A 14 28.10 26.43 -5.53
N ALA A 15 28.34 27.43 -4.68
CA ALA A 15 27.27 28.13 -3.98
C ALA A 15 26.27 28.83 -4.92
N LEU A 16 26.67 29.23 -6.14
CA LEU A 16 25.74 29.78 -7.13
C LEU A 16 24.72 28.73 -7.60
N TYR A 17 25.16 27.50 -7.85
CA TYR A 17 24.30 26.41 -8.33
C TYR A 17 23.35 25.85 -7.27
N GLY A 18 23.49 26.26 -6.00
CA GLY A 18 22.51 25.99 -4.94
C GLY A 18 21.40 27.05 -4.81
N ARG A 19 21.47 28.15 -5.57
CA ARG A 19 20.46 29.23 -5.55
C ARG A 19 19.37 28.98 -6.59
N SER A 20 18.19 29.57 -6.36
CA SER A 20 17.09 29.47 -7.32
C SER A 20 17.51 29.99 -8.71
N PRO A 21 16.94 29.46 -9.81
CA PRO A 21 17.24 29.93 -11.16
C PRO A 21 17.00 31.43 -11.35
N HIS A 22 16.03 32.00 -10.63
CA HIS A 22 15.76 33.44 -10.63
C HIS A 22 16.90 34.24 -9.96
N ALA A 23 17.39 33.77 -8.80
CA ALA A 23 18.47 34.42 -8.05
C ALA A 23 19.87 34.17 -8.64
N PHE A 24 20.03 33.14 -9.49
CA PHE A 24 21.32 32.74 -10.06
C PHE A 24 21.98 33.85 -10.86
N THR A 25 21.26 34.49 -11.78
CA THR A 25 21.82 35.53 -12.67
C THR A 25 22.31 36.74 -11.88
N ALA A 26 21.53 37.20 -10.90
CA ALA A 26 21.91 38.29 -10.02
C ALA A 26 23.18 37.94 -9.22
N SER A 27 23.17 36.78 -8.56
CA SER A 27 24.30 36.30 -7.74
C SER A 27 25.58 36.09 -8.56
N ARG A 28 25.46 35.60 -9.80
CA ARG A 28 26.57 35.43 -10.74
C ARG A 28 27.17 36.79 -11.14
N ASN A 29 26.31 37.79 -11.38
CA ASN A 29 26.75 39.14 -11.73
C ASN A 29 27.46 39.82 -10.56
N ASP A 30 26.94 39.67 -9.34
CA ASP A 30 27.55 40.19 -8.11
C ASP A 30 28.91 39.55 -7.83
N LEU A 31 29.01 38.23 -7.96
CA LEU A 31 30.28 37.51 -7.81
C LEU A 31 31.31 37.97 -8.84
N SER A 32 30.92 38.06 -10.11
CA SER A 32 31.80 38.55 -11.17
C SER A 32 32.24 40.00 -10.94
N ALA A 33 31.34 40.88 -10.50
CA ALA A 33 31.67 42.27 -10.18
C ALA A 33 32.67 42.35 -9.00
N ARG A 34 32.49 41.53 -7.96
CA ARG A 34 33.42 41.43 -6.83
C ARG A 34 34.79 40.92 -7.26
N LEU A 35 34.86 39.85 -8.04
CA LEU A 35 36.13 39.31 -8.55
C LEU A 35 36.89 40.32 -9.43
N ARG A 36 36.18 41.15 -10.22
CA ARG A 36 36.80 42.25 -10.97
C ARG A 36 37.42 43.31 -10.06
N ARG A 37 36.74 43.68 -8.97
CA ARG A 37 37.25 44.64 -7.96
C ARG A 37 38.49 44.09 -7.24
N GLU A 38 38.54 42.77 -7.03
CA GLU A 38 39.67 42.06 -6.43
C GLU A 38 40.85 41.82 -7.41
N GLY A 39 40.76 42.32 -8.66
CA GLY A 39 41.81 42.16 -9.68
C GLY A 39 41.83 40.79 -10.39
N LYS A 40 40.90 39.89 -10.05
CA LYS A 40 40.77 38.53 -10.60
C LYS A 40 39.95 38.51 -11.90
N ARG A 41 40.47 39.17 -12.94
CA ARG A 41 39.73 39.39 -14.20
C ARG A 41 39.44 38.10 -14.97
N THR A 42 40.34 37.13 -14.91
CA THR A 42 40.20 35.80 -15.56
C THR A 42 39.05 35.01 -14.95
N GLU A 43 39.03 34.89 -13.63
CA GLU A 43 38.01 34.19 -12.84
C GLU A 43 36.65 34.89 -12.97
N ALA A 44 36.64 36.22 -12.99
CA ALA A 44 35.41 36.98 -13.22
C ALA A 44 34.79 36.72 -14.61
N ALA A 45 35.63 36.45 -15.63
CA ALA A 45 35.17 36.09 -16.97
C ALA A 45 34.66 34.65 -17.03
N GLU A 46 35.27 33.73 -16.29
CA GLU A 46 34.79 32.36 -16.11
C GLU A 46 33.41 32.33 -15.45
N VAL A 47 33.23 33.07 -14.34
CA VAL A 47 31.93 33.19 -13.66
C VAL A 47 30.84 33.74 -14.59
N GLN A 48 31.17 34.70 -15.49
CA GLN A 48 30.20 35.25 -16.44
C GLN A 48 29.79 34.27 -17.54
N ARG A 49 30.66 33.31 -17.87
CA ARG A 49 30.35 32.26 -18.86
C ARG A 49 29.48 31.15 -18.30
N LEU A 50 29.30 31.09 -16.97
CA LEU A 50 28.42 30.11 -16.34
C LEU A 50 26.99 30.27 -16.83
N LYS A 51 26.44 29.15 -17.32
CA LYS A 51 25.06 29.04 -17.76
C LYS A 51 24.15 28.86 -16.55
N ARG A 52 22.96 29.47 -16.63
CA ARG A 52 21.90 29.30 -15.64
C ARG A 52 21.37 27.86 -15.71
N PRO A 53 21.24 27.16 -14.57
CA PRO A 53 20.64 25.82 -14.56
C PRO A 53 19.17 25.88 -14.95
N GLY A 54 18.72 24.87 -15.71
CA GLY A 54 17.30 24.62 -15.95
C GLY A 54 16.56 24.18 -14.67
N PRO A 55 15.22 24.15 -14.66
CA PRO A 55 14.43 23.80 -13.47
C PRO A 55 14.74 22.41 -12.90
N VAL A 56 14.93 21.41 -13.77
CA VAL A 56 15.26 20.04 -13.34
C VAL A 56 16.69 19.97 -12.83
N ALA A 57 17.64 20.57 -13.56
CA ALA A 57 19.03 20.65 -13.16
C ALA A 57 19.21 21.34 -11.80
N PHE A 58 18.44 22.40 -11.53
CA PHE A 58 18.37 23.04 -10.21
C PHE A 58 17.93 22.07 -9.12
N GLY A 59 16.87 21.27 -9.35
CA GLY A 59 16.43 20.24 -8.41
C GLY A 59 17.52 19.22 -8.10
N VAL A 60 18.20 18.70 -9.12
CA VAL A 60 19.31 17.75 -8.94
C VAL A 60 20.49 18.38 -8.19
N ASN A 61 20.82 19.64 -8.47
CA ASN A 61 21.85 20.38 -7.75
C ASN A 61 21.47 20.60 -6.27
N LEU A 62 20.19 20.83 -5.96
CA LEU A 62 19.71 20.88 -4.58
C LEU A 62 19.84 19.53 -3.89
N LEU A 63 19.46 18.43 -4.55
CA LEU A 63 19.60 17.08 -4.03
C LEU A 63 21.07 16.76 -3.70
N TYR A 64 21.99 17.04 -4.62
CA TYR A 64 23.44 16.87 -4.42
C TYR A 64 23.95 17.63 -3.18
N ARG A 65 23.41 18.82 -2.90
CA ARG A 65 23.88 19.69 -1.81
C ARG A 65 23.27 19.38 -0.46
N LYS A 66 21.96 19.07 -0.44
CA LYS A 66 21.19 18.92 0.80
C LYS A 66 21.01 17.47 1.23
N ARG A 67 21.04 16.53 0.28
CA ARG A 67 20.69 15.11 0.47
C ARG A 67 21.64 14.22 -0.36
N ARG A 68 22.95 14.43 -0.13
CA ARG A 68 24.01 13.73 -0.86
C ARG A 68 23.94 12.22 -0.67
N ASP A 69 23.67 11.76 0.55
CA ASP A 69 23.59 10.33 0.87
C ASP A 69 22.47 9.63 0.08
N ASP A 70 21.31 10.29 -0.10
CA ASP A 70 20.21 9.74 -0.91
C ASP A 70 20.55 9.69 -2.40
N LEU A 71 21.32 10.67 -2.89
CA LEU A 71 21.83 10.68 -4.26
C LEU A 71 22.87 9.56 -4.46
N GLU A 72 23.77 9.35 -3.50
CA GLU A 72 24.75 8.25 -3.54
C GLU A 72 24.04 6.89 -3.53
N ALA A 73 23.01 6.71 -2.69
CA ALA A 73 22.19 5.49 -2.68
C ALA A 73 21.47 5.24 -4.02
N LEU A 74 21.04 6.30 -4.73
CA LEU A 74 20.49 6.18 -6.08
C LEU A 74 21.53 5.67 -7.09
N LEU A 75 22.74 6.24 -7.06
CA LEU A 75 23.82 5.86 -7.95
C LEU A 75 24.28 4.42 -7.69
N ASP A 76 24.39 4.03 -6.41
CA ASP A 76 24.74 2.66 -6.01
C ASP A 76 23.70 1.63 -6.45
N ALA A 77 22.41 1.94 -6.29
CA ALA A 77 21.33 1.08 -6.78
C ALA A 77 21.37 0.96 -8.32
N GLY A 78 21.72 2.04 -9.00
CA GLY A 78 21.99 2.05 -10.44
C GLY A 78 23.16 1.14 -10.85
N ASN A 79 24.29 1.26 -10.16
CA ASN A 79 25.48 0.43 -10.37
C ASN A 79 25.16 -1.07 -10.16
N ALA A 80 24.44 -1.41 -9.08
CA ALA A 80 24.02 -2.77 -8.78
C ALA A 80 23.08 -3.34 -9.86
N ALA A 81 22.12 -2.53 -10.35
CA ALA A 81 21.23 -2.94 -11.43
C ALA A 81 21.99 -3.22 -12.73
N ARG A 82 22.98 -2.39 -13.09
CA ARG A 82 23.82 -2.63 -14.27
C ARG A 82 24.69 -3.88 -14.11
N GLY A 83 25.29 -4.08 -12.93
CA GLY A 83 26.04 -5.29 -12.62
C GLY A 83 25.19 -6.56 -12.77
N ALA A 84 23.98 -6.55 -12.21
CA ALA A 84 23.05 -7.67 -12.34
C ALA A 84 22.54 -7.89 -13.77
N GLN A 85 22.42 -6.82 -14.58
CA GLN A 85 22.11 -6.93 -16.01
C GLN A 85 23.23 -7.62 -16.79
N LEU A 86 24.49 -7.25 -16.53
CA LEU A 86 25.64 -7.88 -17.17
C LEU A 86 25.75 -9.37 -16.78
N ALA A 87 25.62 -9.69 -15.50
CA ALA A 87 25.62 -11.06 -14.99
C ALA A 87 24.49 -11.92 -15.59
N ALA A 88 23.29 -11.36 -15.75
CA ALA A 88 22.17 -12.06 -16.38
C ALA A 88 22.42 -12.39 -17.87
N LEU A 89 23.20 -11.57 -18.58
CA LEU A 89 23.62 -11.86 -19.97
C LEU A 89 24.66 -13.00 -20.03
N GLU A 90 25.40 -13.21 -18.95
CA GLU A 90 26.37 -14.31 -18.79
C GLU A 90 25.72 -15.62 -18.30
N GLY A 91 24.40 -15.62 -18.08
CA GLY A 91 23.60 -16.80 -17.72
C GLY A 91 23.35 -16.98 -16.22
N GLU A 92 23.62 -15.96 -15.40
CA GLU A 92 23.38 -15.98 -13.95
C GLU A 92 21.92 -15.63 -13.56
N ASP A 93 21.60 -15.76 -12.26
CA ASP A 93 20.24 -15.82 -11.70
C ASP A 93 19.37 -14.57 -11.98
N VAL A 94 18.31 -14.75 -12.76
CA VAL A 94 17.29 -13.74 -13.11
C VAL A 94 16.59 -13.13 -11.88
N LYS A 95 16.63 -13.78 -10.71
CA LYS A 95 16.06 -13.22 -9.47
C LYS A 95 16.84 -12.03 -8.93
N GLU A 96 18.17 -12.08 -8.97
CA GLU A 96 19.06 -10.98 -8.56
C GLU A 96 18.81 -9.74 -9.43
N LEU A 97 18.66 -9.94 -10.74
CA LEU A 97 18.32 -8.87 -11.68
C LEU A 97 17.00 -8.17 -11.32
N ARG A 98 15.94 -8.93 -11.02
CA ARG A 98 14.64 -8.33 -10.64
C ARG A 98 14.78 -7.51 -9.36
N ALA A 99 15.43 -8.04 -8.34
CA ALA A 99 15.62 -7.34 -7.07
C ALA A 99 16.42 -6.04 -7.23
N ALA A 100 17.49 -6.06 -8.05
CA ALA A 100 18.31 -4.89 -8.32
C ALA A 100 17.54 -3.81 -9.10
N LEU A 101 16.77 -4.20 -10.12
CA LEU A 101 15.90 -3.27 -10.86
C LEU A 101 14.82 -2.65 -9.97
N ASP A 102 14.21 -3.43 -9.07
CA ASP A 102 13.22 -2.92 -8.12
C ASP A 102 13.83 -1.95 -7.10
N ALA A 103 15.03 -2.26 -6.58
CA ALA A 103 15.77 -1.36 -5.70
C ALA A 103 16.09 -0.02 -6.39
N ARG A 104 16.59 -0.08 -7.62
CA ARG A 104 16.89 1.10 -8.45
C ARG A 104 15.64 1.94 -8.74
N ASN A 105 14.52 1.31 -9.09
CA ASN A 105 13.27 2.01 -9.34
C ASN A 105 12.70 2.70 -8.09
N ARG A 106 12.82 2.06 -6.92
CA ARG A 106 12.47 2.68 -5.63
C ARG A 106 13.35 3.89 -5.34
N ALA A 107 14.67 3.75 -5.48
CA ALA A 107 15.61 4.85 -5.24
C ALA A 107 15.32 6.06 -6.15
N VAL A 108 15.00 5.84 -7.44
CA VAL A 108 14.56 6.91 -8.36
C VAL A 108 13.29 7.60 -7.85
N SER A 109 12.29 6.84 -7.41
CA SER A 109 11.04 7.41 -6.90
C SER A 109 11.23 8.20 -5.60
N ASP A 110 12.04 7.69 -4.66
CA ASP A 110 12.30 8.35 -3.39
C ASP A 110 13.12 9.63 -3.57
N THR A 111 14.19 9.59 -4.37
CA THR A 111 14.98 10.79 -4.68
C THR A 111 14.20 11.83 -5.47
N ALA A 112 13.31 11.42 -6.39
CA ALA A 112 12.43 12.35 -7.08
C ALA A 112 11.49 13.06 -6.11
N ARG A 113 10.86 12.32 -5.18
CA ARG A 113 10.00 12.90 -4.14
C ARG A 113 10.77 13.89 -3.27
N LEU A 114 11.93 13.49 -2.74
CA LEU A 114 12.80 14.34 -1.93
C LEU A 114 13.20 15.60 -2.69
N THR A 115 13.53 15.49 -3.97
CA THR A 115 13.92 16.65 -4.78
C THR A 115 12.76 17.64 -4.94
N VAL A 116 11.53 17.16 -5.13
CA VAL A 116 10.33 18.02 -5.19
C VAL A 116 10.12 18.76 -3.87
N GLU A 117 10.29 18.08 -2.73
CA GLU A 117 10.24 18.69 -1.40
C GLU A 117 11.31 19.78 -1.25
N LEU A 118 12.56 19.50 -1.62
CA LEU A 118 13.67 20.46 -1.57
C LEU A 118 13.43 21.70 -2.45
N MET A 119 12.81 21.52 -3.61
CA MET A 119 12.44 22.61 -4.50
C MET A 119 11.30 23.46 -3.93
N ALA A 120 10.32 22.84 -3.28
CA ALA A 120 9.25 23.55 -2.58
C ALA A 120 9.79 24.36 -1.38
N ASP A 121 10.70 23.79 -0.59
CA ASP A 121 11.41 24.48 0.50
C ASP A 121 12.26 25.66 0.00
N ALA A 122 12.66 25.64 -1.27
CA ALA A 122 13.38 26.73 -1.94
C ALA A 122 12.44 27.74 -2.62
N GLU A 123 11.14 27.70 -2.32
CA GLU A 123 10.08 28.56 -2.87
C GLU A 123 9.91 28.45 -4.40
N GLU A 124 10.36 27.34 -5.01
CA GLU A 124 10.31 27.08 -6.45
C GLU A 124 9.67 25.70 -6.74
N PRO A 125 8.39 25.49 -6.36
CA PRO A 125 7.73 24.21 -6.51
C PRO A 125 7.63 23.80 -8.01
N PRO A 126 8.05 22.57 -8.37
CA PRO A 126 8.08 22.15 -9.77
C PRO A 126 6.67 21.83 -10.30
N SER A 127 6.42 22.21 -11.54
CA SER A 127 5.21 21.77 -12.27
C SER A 127 5.23 20.27 -12.54
N VAL A 128 4.07 19.66 -12.81
CA VAL A 128 3.96 18.22 -13.11
C VAL A 128 4.89 17.79 -14.26
N ALA A 129 5.02 18.62 -15.30
CA ALA A 129 5.94 18.35 -16.42
C ALA A 129 7.42 18.36 -15.99
N VAL A 130 7.80 19.24 -15.06
CA VAL A 130 9.15 19.27 -14.48
C VAL A 130 9.39 18.06 -13.59
N GLN A 131 8.39 17.61 -12.82
CA GLN A 131 8.50 16.41 -11.98
C GLN A 131 8.74 15.14 -12.83
N GLU A 132 8.04 14.99 -13.95
CA GLU A 132 8.24 13.86 -14.87
C GLU A 132 9.64 13.89 -15.52
N ARG A 133 10.10 15.05 -15.97
CA ARG A 133 11.47 15.20 -16.51
C ARG A 133 12.54 14.98 -15.47
N LEU A 134 12.31 15.43 -14.23
CA LEU A 134 13.18 15.18 -13.10
C LEU A 134 13.31 13.70 -12.80
N ARG A 135 12.20 12.96 -12.77
CA ARG A 135 12.22 11.51 -12.61
C ARG A 135 13.03 10.83 -13.71
N LYS A 136 12.84 11.24 -14.98
CA LYS A 136 13.61 10.73 -16.12
C LYS A 136 15.11 11.03 -16.00
N THR A 137 15.46 12.24 -15.56
CA THR A 137 16.86 12.65 -15.34
C THR A 137 17.53 11.84 -14.23
N LEU A 138 16.84 11.64 -13.09
CA LEU A 138 17.35 10.79 -11.99
C LEU A 138 17.51 9.33 -12.43
N GLN A 139 16.58 8.85 -13.25
CA GLN A 139 16.69 7.54 -13.88
C GLN A 139 17.92 7.45 -14.80
N ALA A 140 18.12 8.44 -15.67
CA ALA A 140 19.29 8.51 -16.56
C ALA A 140 20.61 8.56 -15.78
N LEU A 141 20.65 9.31 -14.68
CA LEU A 141 21.81 9.38 -13.78
C LEU A 141 22.09 8.02 -13.12
N ALA A 142 21.07 7.33 -12.62
CA ALA A 142 21.25 5.98 -12.06
C ALA A 142 21.75 4.96 -13.11
N ASP A 143 21.37 5.13 -14.37
CA ASP A 143 21.75 4.21 -15.44
C ASP A 143 23.10 4.59 -16.09
N SER A 144 23.68 5.73 -15.74
CA SER A 144 24.93 6.23 -16.33
C SER A 144 26.17 5.76 -15.54
N PRO A 145 27.21 5.24 -16.19
CA PRO A 145 28.50 4.95 -15.54
C PRO A 145 29.24 6.22 -15.12
N ASP A 146 29.02 7.33 -15.83
CA ASP A 146 29.75 8.59 -15.64
C ASP A 146 28.98 9.56 -14.72
N ALA A 147 27.96 9.08 -14.02
CA ALA A 147 27.06 9.92 -13.21
C ALA A 147 27.81 10.77 -12.17
N HIS A 148 28.87 10.23 -11.55
CA HIS A 148 29.69 10.98 -10.60
C HIS A 148 30.47 12.13 -11.26
N GLU A 149 30.92 11.95 -12.50
CA GLU A 149 31.61 13.01 -13.25
C GLU A 149 30.63 14.09 -13.71
N VAL A 150 29.44 13.68 -14.19
CA VAL A 150 28.35 14.59 -14.58
C VAL A 150 27.85 15.41 -13.40
N LEU A 151 27.79 14.81 -12.22
CA LEU A 151 27.33 15.47 -10.99
C LEU A 151 28.46 16.16 -10.22
N ALA A 152 29.70 16.12 -10.71
CA ALA A 152 30.84 16.70 -10.03
C ALA A 152 30.59 18.18 -9.67
N GLY A 153 30.67 18.48 -8.37
CA GLY A 153 30.45 19.83 -7.84
C GLY A 153 28.98 20.29 -7.81
N GLY A 154 28.01 19.46 -8.23
CA GLY A 154 26.58 19.79 -8.25
C GLY A 154 26.29 21.03 -9.11
N ARG A 155 26.83 21.03 -10.34
CA ARG A 155 26.75 22.14 -11.32
C ARG A 155 26.02 21.73 -12.60
N LEU A 156 25.01 20.87 -12.50
CA LEU A 156 24.22 20.45 -13.65
C LEU A 156 23.51 21.67 -14.25
N VAL A 157 23.58 21.82 -15.58
CA VAL A 157 23.01 22.97 -16.29
C VAL A 157 21.74 22.57 -17.05
N GLU A 158 21.75 21.40 -17.67
CA GLU A 158 20.67 20.87 -18.50
C GLU A 158 20.25 19.48 -18.00
N ASP A 159 19.05 19.07 -18.38
CA ASP A 159 18.49 17.76 -18.05
C ASP A 159 19.37 16.65 -18.67
N VAL A 160 19.53 15.53 -17.97
CA VAL A 160 20.25 14.37 -18.52
C VAL A 160 19.22 13.47 -19.20
N GLU A 161 19.29 13.36 -20.52
CA GLU A 161 18.48 12.40 -21.25
C GLU A 161 19.00 10.97 -20.96
N PRO A 162 18.11 9.97 -20.81
CA PRO A 162 18.53 8.59 -20.71
C PRO A 162 19.40 8.24 -21.92
N PRO A 163 20.44 7.41 -21.77
CA PRO A 163 21.23 6.96 -22.91
C PRO A 163 20.29 6.33 -23.93
N GLY A 164 20.04 7.04 -25.03
CA GLY A 164 19.28 6.50 -26.14
C GLY A 164 20.02 5.30 -26.73
N LEU A 165 19.28 4.47 -27.46
CA LEU A 165 19.81 3.37 -28.27
C LEU A 165 20.98 3.81 -29.19
N SER A 166 21.16 5.11 -29.39
CA SER A 166 22.28 5.77 -30.07
C SER A 166 23.66 5.46 -29.47
N VAL A 167 23.77 5.20 -28.17
CA VAL A 167 25.06 4.80 -27.53
C VAL A 167 25.42 3.35 -27.87
N LEU A 168 24.42 2.49 -28.07
CA LEU A 168 24.61 1.11 -28.54
C LEU A 168 24.97 1.05 -30.04
N MET A 169 24.75 2.14 -30.79
CA MET A 169 25.04 2.25 -32.23
C MET A 169 26.26 3.12 -32.59
N GLY A 170 27.02 3.63 -31.61
CA GLY A 170 28.32 4.25 -31.84
C GLY A 170 28.34 5.43 -32.82
N LEU A 171 27.30 6.25 -32.86
CA LEU A 171 27.23 7.39 -33.80
C LEU A 171 27.45 8.73 -33.07
N GLU A 172 28.71 9.04 -32.78
CA GLU A 172 29.16 10.42 -32.57
C GLU A 172 29.72 10.97 -33.89
N ALA A 173 29.17 12.11 -34.35
CA ALA A 173 29.81 12.91 -35.38
C ALA A 173 29.63 14.40 -35.05
N GLY A 174 30.48 14.90 -34.16
CA GLY A 174 30.80 16.32 -34.07
C GLY A 174 32.13 16.58 -34.76
N LEU A 175 32.18 17.53 -35.69
CA LEU A 175 33.42 18.18 -36.13
C LEU A 175 33.12 19.62 -36.65
N PRO A 176 33.91 20.65 -36.27
CA PRO A 176 33.65 22.04 -36.61
C PRO A 176 34.51 22.61 -37.77
N SER A 177 33.97 23.70 -38.33
CA SER A 177 34.50 24.76 -39.20
C SER A 177 36.02 24.95 -39.35
N ARG A 178 36.46 25.26 -40.59
CA ARG A 178 37.60 26.17 -40.85
C ARG A 178 37.44 27.02 -42.11
N ARG A 179 37.68 28.33 -41.96
CA ARG A 179 37.79 29.38 -42.98
C ARG A 179 39.15 29.33 -43.71
N GLY A 180 39.16 29.71 -44.98
CA GLY A 180 40.35 30.13 -45.75
C GLY A 180 39.95 31.15 -46.83
N ARG A 181 40.78 32.18 -47.06
CA ARG A 181 40.44 33.44 -47.77
C ARG A 181 41.27 33.65 -49.06
N ALA A 182 40.56 33.88 -50.18
CA ALA A 182 40.77 34.80 -51.34
C ALA A 182 42.03 34.68 -52.28
N PRO A 183 42.06 35.38 -53.46
CA PRO A 183 41.07 35.48 -54.57
C PRO A 183 41.71 35.43 -55.99
N ALA A 184 40.93 35.22 -57.08
CA ALA A 184 41.32 35.67 -58.44
C ALA A 184 40.13 35.85 -59.41
N LYS A 185 40.29 36.84 -60.31
CA LYS A 185 39.41 37.38 -61.37
C LYS A 185 38.87 36.27 -62.31
N GLY A 186 37.72 36.35 -62.96
CA GLY A 186 37.02 37.48 -63.54
C GLY A 186 36.64 37.10 -64.98
N ARG A 187 35.59 36.27 -65.11
CA ARG A 187 34.74 36.01 -66.32
C ARG A 187 33.65 34.96 -66.04
N ALA A 188 33.74 34.21 -64.94
CA ALA A 188 32.75 33.23 -64.46
C ALA A 188 31.54 33.83 -63.68
N ARG A 189 31.18 35.11 -63.86
CA ARG A 189 30.22 35.82 -62.97
C ARG A 189 28.75 35.71 -63.40
N GLN A 190 28.44 35.30 -64.63
CA GLN A 190 27.06 35.14 -65.11
C GLN A 190 26.56 33.68 -65.03
N GLU A 191 27.41 32.68 -65.28
CA GLU A 191 27.08 31.26 -65.09
C GLU A 191 27.00 30.90 -63.60
N ALA A 192 27.95 31.37 -62.78
CA ALA A 192 27.91 31.17 -61.32
C ALA A 192 26.70 31.83 -60.63
N LYS A 193 26.06 32.84 -61.26
CA LYS A 193 24.86 33.48 -60.70
C LYS A 193 23.60 32.63 -60.95
N ARG A 194 23.50 31.98 -62.11
CA ARG A 194 22.40 31.03 -62.44
C ARG A 194 22.55 29.70 -61.69
N GLU A 195 23.78 29.21 -61.49
CA GLU A 195 24.06 28.06 -60.61
C GLU A 195 23.81 28.39 -59.13
N ALA A 196 24.13 29.60 -58.68
CA ALA A 196 23.82 30.04 -57.32
C ALA A 196 22.30 30.17 -57.07
N GLU A 197 21.52 30.66 -58.04
CA GLU A 197 20.06 30.77 -57.92
C GLU A 197 19.37 29.39 -57.94
N THR A 198 19.81 28.47 -58.81
CA THR A 198 19.29 27.08 -58.82
C THR A 198 19.72 26.28 -57.59
N SER A 199 20.93 26.49 -57.06
CA SER A 199 21.36 25.87 -55.80
C SER A 199 20.57 26.39 -54.59
N LYS A 200 20.22 27.68 -54.56
CA LYS A 200 19.36 28.27 -53.51
C LYS A 200 17.94 27.72 -53.57
N ALA A 201 17.35 27.61 -54.75
CA ALA A 201 16.02 27.01 -54.92
C ALA A 201 16.01 25.52 -54.50
N ARG A 202 17.05 24.76 -54.83
CA ARG A 202 17.22 23.36 -54.35
C ARG A 202 17.40 23.29 -52.83
N ALA A 203 18.18 24.20 -52.24
CA ALA A 203 18.37 24.27 -50.79
C ALA A 203 17.08 24.65 -50.04
N GLU A 204 16.26 25.55 -50.58
CA GLU A 204 14.95 25.88 -50.00
C GLU A 204 13.94 24.73 -50.13
N ALA A 205 13.93 24.02 -51.26
CA ALA A 205 13.12 22.83 -51.44
C ALA A 205 13.52 21.71 -50.47
N ALA A 206 14.83 21.48 -50.29
CA ALA A 206 15.34 20.52 -49.31
C ALA A 206 14.95 20.91 -47.87
N ARG A 207 15.08 22.19 -47.49
CA ARG A 207 14.64 22.69 -46.17
C ARG A 207 13.14 22.54 -45.94
N LYS A 208 12.31 22.75 -46.96
CA LYS A 208 10.86 22.53 -46.85
C LYS A 208 10.53 21.05 -46.66
N GLN A 209 11.16 20.15 -47.41
CA GLN A 209 10.96 18.71 -47.24
C GLN A 209 11.44 18.22 -45.87
N GLU A 210 12.56 18.73 -45.38
CA GLU A 210 13.09 18.40 -44.05
C GLU A 210 12.17 18.91 -42.94
N ALA A 211 11.60 20.12 -43.09
CA ALA A 211 10.62 20.67 -42.16
C ALA A 211 9.29 19.90 -42.18
N GLU A 212 8.83 19.43 -43.34
CA GLU A 212 7.63 18.58 -43.46
C GLU A 212 7.87 17.19 -42.85
N ALA A 213 9.04 16.59 -43.08
CA ALA A 213 9.43 15.34 -42.46
C ALA A 213 9.53 15.45 -40.93
N ALA A 214 10.09 16.55 -40.42
CA ALA A 214 10.14 16.82 -38.98
C ALA A 214 8.73 16.99 -38.37
N ARG A 215 7.83 17.70 -39.07
CA ARG A 215 6.43 17.84 -38.65
C ARG A 215 5.67 16.51 -38.67
N ALA A 216 5.92 15.65 -39.67
CA ALA A 216 5.32 14.33 -39.75
C ALA A 216 5.78 13.42 -38.59
N ARG A 217 7.08 13.44 -38.26
CA ARG A 217 7.63 12.72 -37.10
C ARG A 217 7.03 13.21 -35.78
N ALA A 218 6.98 14.52 -35.56
CA ALA A 218 6.38 15.10 -34.36
C ALA A 218 4.89 14.74 -34.20
N ARG A 219 4.14 14.63 -35.31
CA ARG A 219 2.75 14.16 -35.28
C ARG A 219 2.64 12.69 -34.90
N GLN A 220 3.49 11.84 -35.45
CA GLN A 220 3.52 10.41 -35.11
C GLN A 220 3.88 10.18 -33.64
N GLU A 221 4.87 10.90 -33.12
CA GLU A 221 5.26 10.84 -31.71
C GLU A 221 4.11 11.30 -30.79
N ALA A 222 3.44 12.40 -31.13
CA ALA A 222 2.28 12.89 -30.38
C ALA A 222 1.09 11.92 -30.43
N GLU A 223 0.86 11.25 -31.55
CA GLU A 223 -0.18 10.21 -31.66
C GLU A 223 0.17 8.96 -30.85
N ALA A 224 1.44 8.53 -30.87
CA ALA A 224 1.93 7.43 -30.07
C ALA A 224 1.80 7.72 -28.56
N GLU A 225 2.20 8.91 -28.12
CA GLU A 225 2.05 9.33 -26.72
C GLU A 225 0.58 9.36 -26.29
N ARG A 226 -0.30 9.90 -27.14
CA ARG A 226 -1.76 9.89 -26.89
C ARG A 226 -2.32 8.47 -26.84
N ALA A 227 -1.83 7.56 -27.68
CA ALA A 227 -2.24 6.16 -27.66
C ALA A 227 -1.78 5.45 -26.38
N GLU A 228 -0.57 5.71 -25.91
CA GLU A 228 -0.07 5.21 -24.63
C GLU A 228 -0.87 5.74 -23.45
N ILE A 229 -1.16 7.04 -23.41
CA ILE A 229 -1.98 7.64 -22.35
C ILE A 229 -3.38 7.00 -22.33
N ARG A 230 -4.01 6.81 -23.49
CA ARG A 230 -5.31 6.12 -23.58
C ARG A 230 -5.22 4.68 -23.09
N SER A 231 -4.19 3.94 -23.49
CA SER A 231 -3.97 2.55 -23.05
C SER A 231 -3.76 2.45 -21.54
N ARG A 232 -2.94 3.34 -20.96
CA ARG A 232 -2.73 3.41 -19.51
C ARG A 232 -4.01 3.77 -18.76
N ALA A 233 -4.79 4.73 -19.27
CA ALA A 233 -6.07 5.10 -18.67
C ALA A 233 -7.08 3.93 -18.72
N GLU A 234 -7.11 3.17 -19.81
CA GLU A 234 -7.97 1.99 -19.93
C GLU A 234 -7.54 0.88 -18.97
N LEU A 235 -6.23 0.58 -18.88
CA LEU A 235 -5.70 -0.38 -17.90
C LEU A 235 -6.01 0.05 -16.46
N GLN A 236 -5.94 1.34 -16.15
CA GLN A 236 -6.29 1.87 -14.83
C GLN A 236 -7.78 1.71 -14.54
N ARG A 237 -8.66 1.97 -15.52
CA ARG A 237 -10.12 1.73 -15.40
C ARG A 237 -10.42 0.25 -15.18
N GLN A 238 -9.76 -0.63 -15.92
CA GLN A 238 -9.92 -2.08 -15.76
C GLN A 238 -9.47 -2.54 -14.38
N ARG A 239 -8.30 -2.09 -13.90
CA ARG A 239 -7.81 -2.39 -12.54
C ARG A 239 -8.76 -1.87 -11.46
N ALA A 240 -9.25 -0.65 -11.59
CA ALA A 240 -10.24 -0.10 -10.67
C ALA A 240 -11.56 -0.89 -10.69
N GLY A 241 -11.99 -1.32 -11.88
CA GLY A 241 -13.16 -2.20 -12.04
C GLY A 241 -12.98 -3.56 -11.37
N LEU A 242 -11.82 -4.20 -11.54
CA LEU A 242 -11.48 -5.47 -10.89
C LEU A 242 -11.40 -5.31 -9.37
N SER A 243 -10.75 -4.26 -8.86
CA SER A 243 -10.66 -3.97 -7.43
C SER A 243 -12.05 -3.76 -6.81
N LYS A 244 -12.95 -3.01 -7.46
CA LYS A 244 -14.34 -2.86 -7.02
C LYS A 244 -15.09 -4.19 -6.99
N LYS A 245 -14.93 -5.03 -8.02
CA LYS A 245 -15.54 -6.36 -8.07
C LYS A 245 -15.01 -7.28 -6.96
N GLN A 246 -13.71 -7.23 -6.68
CA GLN A 246 -13.08 -7.98 -5.58
C GLN A 246 -13.63 -7.53 -4.22
N ALA A 247 -13.67 -6.22 -3.96
CA ALA A 247 -14.24 -5.68 -2.73
C ALA A 247 -15.72 -6.07 -2.54
N ALA A 248 -16.51 -6.05 -3.62
CA ALA A 248 -17.91 -6.50 -3.58
C ALA A 248 -18.01 -8.01 -3.30
N ALA A 249 -17.14 -8.82 -3.90
CA ALA A 249 -17.09 -10.26 -3.64
C ALA A 249 -16.68 -10.57 -2.19
N ASP A 250 -15.71 -9.86 -1.63
CA ASP A 250 -15.26 -10.03 -0.24
C ASP A 250 -16.36 -9.64 0.75
N LEU A 251 -17.08 -8.54 0.48
CA LEU A 251 -18.24 -8.16 1.28
C LEU A 251 -19.35 -9.22 1.21
N ALA A 252 -19.63 -9.75 0.01
CA ALA A 252 -20.61 -10.82 -0.17
C ALA A 252 -20.21 -12.09 0.59
N ARG A 253 -18.92 -12.48 0.57
CA ARG A 253 -18.40 -13.62 1.33
C ARG A 253 -18.54 -13.42 2.85
N ARG A 254 -18.24 -12.22 3.36
CA ARG A 254 -18.41 -11.90 4.78
C ARG A 254 -19.87 -12.02 5.20
N LYS A 255 -20.79 -11.43 4.43
CA LYS A 255 -22.24 -11.54 4.68
C LYS A 255 -22.73 -12.99 4.62
N ALA A 256 -22.23 -13.79 3.69
CA ALA A 256 -22.56 -15.21 3.61
C ALA A 256 -22.07 -15.97 4.86
N SER A 257 -20.83 -15.75 5.29
CA SER A 257 -20.27 -16.37 6.49
C SER A 257 -21.01 -15.95 7.77
N GLU A 258 -21.39 -14.69 7.89
CA GLU A 258 -22.22 -14.19 9.00
C GLU A 258 -23.61 -14.85 9.00
N ALA A 259 -24.24 -14.97 7.83
CA ALA A 259 -25.53 -15.65 7.69
C ALA A 259 -25.44 -17.15 8.05
N GLU A 260 -24.38 -17.84 7.61
CA GLU A 260 -24.12 -19.25 7.96
C GLU A 260 -23.91 -19.43 9.48
N ALA A 261 -23.15 -18.52 10.11
CA ALA A 261 -22.97 -18.53 11.55
C ALA A 261 -24.29 -18.31 12.30
N ALA A 262 -25.12 -17.36 11.84
CA ALA A 262 -26.44 -17.11 12.41
C ALA A 262 -27.37 -18.32 12.26
N VAL A 263 -27.36 -19.00 11.10
CA VAL A 263 -28.11 -20.24 10.88
C VAL A 263 -27.63 -21.35 11.81
N SER A 264 -26.32 -21.49 12.02
CA SER A 264 -25.74 -22.47 12.94
C SER A 264 -26.21 -22.25 14.38
N VAL A 265 -26.21 -21.00 14.86
CA VAL A 265 -26.73 -20.63 16.18
C VAL A 265 -28.22 -20.93 16.28
N ALA A 266 -29.03 -20.48 15.31
CA ALA A 266 -30.46 -20.73 15.29
C ALA A 266 -30.80 -22.22 15.32
N ARG A 267 -30.06 -23.07 14.59
CA ARG A 267 -30.21 -24.54 14.64
C ARG A 267 -29.94 -25.12 16.02
N ARG A 268 -28.92 -24.61 16.74
CA ARG A 268 -28.61 -25.05 18.11
C ARG A 268 -29.72 -24.66 19.08
N ASP A 269 -30.28 -23.47 18.92
CA ASP A 269 -31.37 -22.97 19.74
C ASP A 269 -32.66 -23.77 19.51
N VAL A 270 -33.00 -24.08 18.26
CA VAL A 270 -34.11 -24.99 17.91
C VAL A 270 -33.90 -26.35 18.56
N ALA A 271 -32.73 -26.97 18.41
CA ALA A 271 -32.46 -28.27 19.03
C ALA A 271 -32.54 -28.23 20.57
N ARG A 272 -32.17 -27.10 21.20
CA ARG A 272 -32.32 -26.90 22.65
C ARG A 272 -33.78 -26.74 23.05
N ALA A 273 -34.57 -26.00 22.27
CA ALA A 273 -35.99 -25.81 22.49
C ALA A 273 -36.73 -27.16 22.37
N GLU A 274 -36.45 -27.94 21.32
CA GLU A 274 -37.01 -29.28 21.12
C GLU A 274 -36.72 -30.21 22.31
N ARG A 275 -35.47 -30.28 22.77
CA ARG A 275 -35.11 -31.05 23.97
C ARG A 275 -35.85 -30.58 25.23
N SER A 276 -36.15 -29.29 25.34
CA SER A 276 -36.87 -28.72 26.48
C SER A 276 -38.35 -29.07 26.42
N VAL A 277 -38.95 -29.03 25.22
CA VAL A 277 -40.32 -29.48 24.95
C VAL A 277 -40.47 -30.97 25.28
N GLU A 278 -39.52 -31.80 24.83
CA GLU A 278 -39.57 -33.25 25.10
C GLU A 278 -39.49 -33.56 26.60
N LYS A 279 -38.60 -32.88 27.33
CA LYS A 279 -38.54 -32.99 28.80
C LYS A 279 -39.81 -32.49 29.48
N ALA A 280 -40.45 -31.45 28.95
CA ALA A 280 -41.70 -30.93 29.50
C ALA A 280 -42.85 -31.93 29.27
N LYS A 281 -42.95 -32.52 28.07
CA LYS A 281 -43.91 -33.59 27.75
C LYS A 281 -43.74 -34.77 28.69
N ALA A 282 -42.52 -35.29 28.85
CA ALA A 282 -42.25 -36.40 29.75
C ALA A 282 -42.64 -36.10 31.23
N LYS A 283 -42.49 -34.84 31.68
CA LYS A 283 -42.96 -34.43 33.01
C LYS A 283 -44.48 -34.36 33.11
N VAL A 284 -45.16 -33.91 32.06
CA VAL A 284 -46.62 -33.90 31.98
C VAL A 284 -47.14 -35.34 32.02
N ASP A 285 -46.59 -36.23 31.21
CA ASP A 285 -46.98 -37.65 31.18
C ASP A 285 -46.77 -38.30 32.56
N ALA A 286 -45.62 -38.08 33.20
CA ALA A 286 -45.36 -38.57 34.54
C ALA A 286 -46.30 -37.97 35.62
N ALA A 287 -46.75 -36.73 35.45
CA ALA A 287 -47.73 -36.10 36.35
C ALA A 287 -49.14 -36.68 36.15
N VAL A 288 -49.52 -36.96 34.90
CA VAL A 288 -50.79 -37.62 34.56
C VAL A 288 -50.84 -39.04 35.17
N GLU A 289 -49.77 -39.82 35.02
CA GLU A 289 -49.69 -41.17 35.63
C GLU A 289 -49.78 -41.11 37.17
N ARG A 290 -49.11 -40.15 37.81
CA ARG A 290 -49.23 -39.94 39.26
C ARG A 290 -50.63 -39.55 39.69
N ALA A 291 -51.29 -38.69 38.91
CA ALA A 291 -52.67 -38.30 39.17
C ALA A 291 -53.62 -39.50 39.06
N ALA A 292 -53.46 -40.34 38.03
CA ALA A 292 -54.25 -41.56 37.85
C ALA A 292 -54.05 -42.55 39.02
N LEU A 293 -52.82 -42.75 39.48
CA LEU A 293 -52.53 -43.58 40.66
C LEU A 293 -53.14 -43.01 41.94
N ALA A 294 -53.09 -41.68 42.11
CA ALA A 294 -53.71 -41.01 43.26
C ALA A 294 -55.24 -41.15 43.24
N GLU A 295 -55.88 -40.96 42.08
CA GLU A 295 -57.32 -41.19 41.91
C GLU A 295 -57.72 -42.64 42.21
N ALA A 296 -56.93 -43.62 41.77
CA ALA A 296 -57.17 -45.03 42.07
C ALA A 296 -57.08 -45.31 43.58
N ALA A 297 -56.06 -44.78 44.27
CA ALA A 297 -55.90 -44.91 45.72
C ALA A 297 -57.05 -44.23 46.50
N VAL A 298 -57.53 -43.07 46.03
CA VAL A 298 -58.71 -42.41 46.62
C VAL A 298 -59.94 -43.31 46.49
N ARG A 299 -60.21 -43.89 45.31
CA ARG A 299 -61.34 -44.82 45.12
C ARG A 299 -61.24 -46.06 46.01
N GLU A 300 -60.05 -46.62 46.18
CA GLU A 300 -59.82 -47.74 47.09
C GLU A 300 -60.10 -47.37 48.55
N ALA A 301 -59.58 -46.22 49.00
CA ALA A 301 -59.83 -45.70 50.35
C ALA A 301 -61.32 -45.42 50.60
N GLU A 302 -62.03 -44.84 49.63
CA GLU A 302 -63.48 -44.63 49.68
C GLU A 302 -64.23 -45.97 49.82
N GLY A 303 -63.82 -46.99 49.06
CA GLY A 303 -64.36 -48.34 49.15
C GLY A 303 -64.13 -48.99 50.52
N ALA A 304 -62.91 -48.85 51.07
CA ALA A 304 -62.56 -49.36 52.40
C ALA A 304 -63.38 -48.66 53.51
N VAL A 305 -63.54 -47.33 53.43
CA VAL A 305 -64.39 -46.57 54.35
C VAL A 305 -65.84 -47.02 54.26
N ALA A 306 -66.36 -47.27 53.05
CA ALA A 306 -67.71 -47.77 52.87
C ALA A 306 -67.90 -49.17 53.47
N SER A 307 -66.92 -50.08 53.34
CA SER A 307 -66.94 -51.39 54.00
C SER A 307 -66.91 -51.25 55.52
N ALA A 308 -65.97 -50.47 56.06
CA ALA A 308 -65.86 -50.25 57.51
C ALA A 308 -67.13 -49.65 58.12
N LYS A 309 -67.82 -48.74 57.40
CA LYS A 309 -69.14 -48.23 57.82
C LYS A 309 -70.20 -49.33 57.87
N LYS A 310 -70.22 -50.26 56.90
CA LYS A 310 -71.15 -51.41 56.91
C LYS A 310 -70.84 -52.37 58.06
N ASP A 311 -69.56 -52.64 58.32
CA ASP A 311 -69.12 -53.51 59.42
C ASP A 311 -69.44 -52.90 60.79
N LEU A 312 -69.23 -51.59 60.95
CA LEU A 312 -69.66 -50.88 62.16
C LEU A 312 -71.17 -51.01 62.37
N HIS A 313 -71.96 -50.80 61.31
CA HIS A 313 -73.42 -50.94 61.39
C HIS A 313 -73.86 -52.38 61.70
N SER A 314 -73.16 -53.41 61.21
CA SER A 314 -73.46 -54.80 61.54
C SER A 314 -73.12 -55.13 63.00
N LEU A 315 -71.97 -54.65 63.51
CA LEU A 315 -71.58 -54.77 64.92
C LEU A 315 -72.55 -54.05 65.86
N GLU A 316 -73.01 -52.84 65.51
CA GLU A 316 -74.02 -52.10 66.28
C GLU A 316 -75.35 -52.85 66.35
N ARG A 317 -75.78 -53.50 65.25
CA ARG A 317 -76.97 -54.36 65.26
C ARG A 317 -76.76 -55.62 66.09
N GLY A 318 -75.60 -56.26 66.02
CA GLY A 318 -75.24 -57.42 66.85
C GLY A 318 -75.22 -57.10 68.34
N ARG A 319 -74.69 -55.92 68.71
CA ARG A 319 -74.67 -55.43 70.10
C ARG A 319 -76.08 -55.11 70.63
N ARG A 320 -77.01 -54.71 69.77
CA ARG A 320 -78.43 -54.57 70.13
C ARG A 320 -79.16 -55.92 70.25
N GLY A 321 -78.64 -56.98 69.63
CA GLY A 321 -79.19 -58.35 69.73
C GLY A 321 -78.65 -59.18 70.90
N ALA A 322 -77.50 -58.81 71.47
CA ALA A 322 -76.87 -59.52 72.59
C ALA A 322 -77.05 -58.81 73.94
N GLY A 323 -78.22 -59.02 74.56
CA GLY A 323 -78.42 -58.98 76.01
C GLY A 323 -79.37 -60.12 76.36
N SER A 324 -79.16 -61.02 77.33
CA SER A 324 -78.34 -61.12 78.55
C SER A 324 -78.05 -62.63 78.79
N PRO A 325 -77.10 -63.09 79.66
CA PRO A 325 -77.36 -63.03 81.10
C PRO A 325 -76.15 -62.68 81.99
N ARG A 326 -76.53 -62.28 83.21
CA ARG A 326 -75.74 -62.08 84.43
C ARG A 326 -74.99 -63.35 84.84
N GLY A 327 -73.82 -63.18 85.48
CA GLY A 327 -73.16 -64.24 86.24
C GLY A 327 -71.84 -63.77 86.85
N ALA A 328 -71.78 -63.74 88.18
CA ALA A 328 -70.76 -63.20 89.06
C ALA A 328 -69.33 -63.76 88.91
N GLY A 329 -68.33 -63.00 89.39
CA GLY A 329 -67.00 -63.52 89.73
C GLY A 329 -65.87 -62.50 89.74
N SER A 330 -65.71 -61.77 90.84
CA SER A 330 -64.43 -61.12 91.23
C SER A 330 -63.43 -62.20 91.75
N PRO A 331 -62.12 -61.95 91.99
CA PRO A 331 -61.44 -60.65 92.13
C PRO A 331 -59.96 -60.55 91.65
N ARG A 332 -59.41 -59.32 91.79
CA ARG A 332 -58.05 -58.96 92.24
C ARG A 332 -56.80 -59.38 91.43
N GLY A 333 -55.94 -58.36 91.22
CA GLY A 333 -54.52 -58.48 91.60
C GLY A 333 -53.51 -57.96 90.58
N ALA A 334 -52.81 -56.87 90.96
CA ALA A 334 -51.41 -56.49 90.67
C ALA A 334 -50.97 -56.38 89.18
N GLY A 335 -50.12 -55.47 88.75
CA GLY A 335 -49.18 -54.58 89.43
C GLY A 335 -47.95 -54.42 88.54
N GLY A 336 -47.39 -53.20 88.49
CA GLY A 336 -46.03 -52.90 88.04
C GLY A 336 -45.71 -53.11 86.54
N GLN A 337 -45.17 -52.16 85.78
CA GLN A 337 -43.98 -51.29 85.94
C GLN A 337 -42.94 -51.65 84.88
N ARG A 338 -42.50 -50.61 84.14
CA ARG A 338 -41.14 -50.41 83.55
C ARG A 338 -40.75 -51.39 82.43
N GLY A 339 -39.91 -51.05 81.46
CA GLY A 339 -39.05 -49.90 81.19
C GLY A 339 -38.63 -49.99 79.71
N ALA A 340 -38.22 -48.88 79.10
CA ALA A 340 -36.82 -48.47 78.94
C ALA A 340 -36.17 -48.99 77.65
N GLY A 341 -35.34 -48.13 77.04
CA GLY A 341 -34.32 -48.53 76.05
C GLY A 341 -34.69 -48.18 74.61
N SER A 342 -34.39 -47.00 74.04
CA SER A 342 -33.11 -46.32 73.81
C SER A 342 -32.60 -46.49 72.37
N ARG A 343 -32.12 -45.35 71.82
CA ARG A 343 -31.00 -45.18 70.87
C ARG A 343 -31.31 -45.53 69.39
N ARG A 344 -30.81 -44.83 68.37
CA ARG A 344 -29.85 -43.71 68.24
C ARG A 344 -29.76 -43.32 66.75
N ALA A 345 -29.55 -42.01 66.51
CA ALA A 345 -28.80 -41.28 65.47
C ALA A 345 -28.42 -41.96 64.12
N ALA A 346 -28.20 -41.27 62.99
CA ALA A 346 -27.52 -40.00 62.83
C ALA A 346 -27.60 -39.44 61.38
N ARG A 347 -27.52 -38.11 61.29
CA ARG A 347 -26.71 -37.24 60.39
C ARG A 347 -26.70 -37.43 58.87
N GLY A 348 -26.85 -36.29 58.19
CA GLY A 348 -26.24 -36.03 56.88
C GLY A 348 -26.60 -34.65 56.31
N THR A 349 -25.73 -33.66 56.52
CA THR A 349 -25.78 -32.28 56.02
C THR A 349 -25.22 -32.12 54.59
N ARG A 350 -25.51 -30.94 54.02
CA ARG A 350 -24.87 -30.19 52.90
C ARG A 350 -25.63 -30.35 51.58
N GLY A 351 -25.83 -29.31 50.77
CA GLY A 351 -25.38 -27.91 50.80
C GLY A 351 -25.95 -27.22 49.57
#